data_AF-A0A9E3E1W1-F1
#
_entry.id   AF-A0A9E3E1W1-F1
#
_cell.length_a   1.000
_cell.length_b   1.000
_cell.length_c   1.000
_cell.angle_alpha   90.00
_cell.angle_beta   90.00
_cell.angle_gamma   90.00
#
_symmetry.space_group_name_H-M   'P 1'
#
loop_
_entity.id
_entity.type
_entity.pdbx_description
1 polymer ?
#
loop_
_entity_poly.entity_id
_entity_poly.type
_entity_poly.pdbx_seq_one_letter_code
_entity_poly.pdbx_strand_id
1 'polypeptide(L)'
;MPGAALRQVCLKLGDTMLELLEYRTPPSDTQRPLLSHCVGASHVAFQVNDIRAAKAELEGKGVRFYSDINVVDDGVLAGWRWVYFADPDSYPLELVENAYERPGGHAAGIARYLETRPPAPPSG
;
A
#
# COMPACT_ATOMS: atom_id res chain seq x y z
N MET A 1 -5.76 9.97 24.25
CA MET A 1 -5.49 11.31 24.82
C MET A 1 -6.69 11.75 25.64
N PRO A 2 -6.51 12.18 26.90
CA PRO A 2 -7.59 12.80 27.67
C PRO A 2 -8.19 13.99 26.90
N GLY A 3 -9.51 14.07 26.82
CA GLY A 3 -10.21 15.14 26.10
C GLY A 3 -10.25 14.99 24.57
N ALA A 4 -9.82 13.85 24.01
CA ALA A 4 -9.92 13.63 22.57
C ALA A 4 -11.37 13.49 22.11
N ALA A 5 -11.68 14.13 20.98
CA ALA A 5 -12.95 14.01 20.29
C ALA A 5 -12.68 13.64 18.84
N LEU A 6 -13.37 12.62 18.32
CA LEU A 6 -13.21 12.15 16.96
C LEU A 6 -14.54 11.66 16.37
N ARG A 7 -14.62 11.64 15.04
CA ARG A 7 -15.60 10.87 14.28
C ARG A 7 -14.91 9.64 13.71
N GLN A 8 -15.62 8.52 13.73
CA GLN A 8 -15.07 7.26 13.26
C GLN A 8 -16.07 6.52 12.40
N VAL A 9 -15.56 5.88 11.35
CA VAL A 9 -16.28 4.86 10.58
C VAL A 9 -15.42 3.62 10.53
N CYS A 10 -16.03 2.45 10.78
CA CYS A 10 -15.39 1.15 10.64
C CYS A 10 -15.92 0.46 9.39
N LEU A 11 -15.02 0.12 8.47
CA LEU A 11 -15.31 -0.61 7.24
C LEU A 11 -14.81 -2.03 7.38
N LYS A 12 -15.71 -3.02 7.33
CA LYS A 12 -15.32 -4.43 7.32
C LYS A 12 -14.81 -4.82 5.93
N LEU A 13 -13.60 -5.36 5.86
CA LEU A 13 -12.93 -5.80 4.64
C LEU A 13 -12.52 -7.27 4.79
N GLY A 14 -13.40 -8.19 4.43
CA GLY A 14 -13.20 -9.62 4.72
C GLY A 14 -13.07 -9.86 6.23
N ASP A 15 -11.92 -10.41 6.64
CA ASP A 15 -11.60 -10.68 8.06
C ASP A 15 -10.83 -9.54 8.74
N THR A 16 -10.59 -8.43 8.05
CA THR A 16 -10.00 -7.22 8.62
C THR A 16 -11.01 -6.07 8.73
N MET A 17 -10.60 -5.03 9.45
CA MET A 17 -11.36 -3.80 9.63
C MET A 17 -10.47 -2.61 9.31
N LEU A 18 -10.94 -1.73 8.45
CA LEU A 18 -10.33 -0.44 8.18
C LEU A 18 -11.12 0.63 8.93
N GLU A 19 -10.45 1.29 9.88
CA GLU A 19 -11.02 2.41 10.63
C GLU A 19 -10.60 3.73 9.99
N LEU A 20 -11.57 4.59 9.69
CA LEU A 20 -11.33 5.96 9.25
C LEU A 20 -11.66 6.89 10.42
N LEU A 21 -10.67 7.68 10.85
CA LEU A 21 -10.76 8.54 12.03
C LEU A 21 -10.54 10.01 11.64
N GLU A 22 -11.53 10.85 11.93
CA GLU A 22 -11.42 12.31 11.85
C GLU A 22 -11.26 12.86 13.27
N TYR A 23 -10.03 13.17 13.68
CA TYR A 23 -9.77 13.82 14.96
C TYR A 23 -10.19 15.30 14.91
N ARG A 24 -11.01 15.69 15.89
CA ARG A 24 -11.45 17.08 16.11
C ARG A 24 -10.66 17.75 17.23
N THR A 25 -10.18 16.96 18.19
CA THR A 25 -9.41 17.46 19.33
C THR A 25 -8.35 16.42 19.73
N PRO A 26 -7.06 16.79 19.70
CA PRO A 26 -6.52 17.92 18.93
C PRO A 26 -6.77 17.71 17.42
N PRO A 27 -6.88 18.79 16.63
CA PRO A 27 -6.87 18.65 15.17
C PRO A 27 -5.50 18.14 14.69
N SER A 28 -5.46 17.60 13.48
CA SER A 28 -4.19 17.22 12.84
C SER A 28 -3.30 18.44 12.62
N ASP A 29 -2.00 18.29 12.85
CA ASP A 29 -0.99 19.32 12.52
C ASP A 29 -0.69 19.36 11.01
N THR A 30 -1.11 18.33 10.26
CA THR A 30 -0.99 18.26 8.80
C THR A 30 -2.35 18.22 8.12
N GLN A 31 -2.44 18.83 6.94
CA GLN A 31 -3.67 18.83 6.13
C GLN A 31 -3.71 17.71 5.09
N ARG A 32 -2.59 17.00 4.89
CA ARG A 32 -2.47 15.90 3.93
C ARG A 32 -1.54 14.81 4.51
N PRO A 33 -1.66 13.57 4.01
CA PRO A 33 -0.74 12.48 4.33
C PRO A 33 0.72 12.82 4.00
N LEU A 34 1.64 12.16 4.69
CA LEU A 34 3.08 12.27 4.38
C LEU A 34 3.36 11.74 2.97
N LEU A 35 4.31 12.37 2.28
CA LEU A 35 4.77 11.88 0.97
C LEU A 35 5.47 10.53 1.16
N SER A 36 5.36 9.62 0.18
CA SER A 36 5.86 8.24 0.30
C SER A 36 7.35 8.09 0.57
N HIS A 37 8.16 9.13 0.32
CA HIS A 37 9.59 9.13 0.63
C HIS A 37 9.91 9.59 2.06
N CYS A 38 8.93 10.13 2.80
CA CYS A 38 9.11 10.56 4.18
C CYS A 38 9.09 9.34 5.12
N VAL A 39 9.96 9.37 6.14
CA VAL A 39 9.94 8.38 7.22
C VAL A 39 8.57 8.40 7.90
N GLY A 40 7.97 7.22 8.08
CA GLY A 40 6.65 7.06 8.69
C GLY A 40 5.47 7.24 7.73
N ALA A 41 5.71 7.56 6.46
CA ALA A 41 4.66 7.51 5.45
C ALA A 41 4.14 6.08 5.29
N SER A 42 2.82 5.95 5.13
CA SER A 42 2.12 4.68 4.99
C SER A 42 1.12 4.75 3.85
N HIS A 43 0.67 3.59 3.40
CA HIS A 43 -0.42 3.41 2.44
C HIS A 43 -1.17 2.13 2.79
N VAL A 44 -2.38 1.98 2.24
CA VAL A 44 -3.16 0.73 2.32
C VAL A 44 -3.15 0.07 0.96
N ALA A 45 -2.78 -1.21 0.92
CA ALA A 45 -2.77 -2.03 -0.29
C ALA A 45 -3.93 -3.02 -0.31
N PHE A 46 -4.67 -3.06 -1.41
CA PHE A 46 -5.71 -4.04 -1.68
C PHE A 46 -5.13 -5.11 -2.61
N GLN A 47 -5.00 -6.33 -2.08
CA GLN A 47 -4.64 -7.47 -2.90
C GLN A 47 -5.82 -7.89 -3.77
N VAL A 48 -5.57 -8.00 -5.08
CA VAL A 48 -6.56 -8.39 -6.09
C VAL A 48 -6.03 -9.57 -6.90
N ASN A 49 -6.96 -10.35 -7.47
CA ASN A 49 -6.62 -11.50 -8.30
C ASN A 49 -6.26 -11.10 -9.74
N ASP A 50 -6.80 -9.98 -10.23
CA ASP A 50 -6.52 -9.42 -11.55
C ASP A 50 -6.49 -7.89 -11.46
N ILE A 51 -5.29 -7.32 -11.52
CA ILE A 51 -5.08 -5.88 -11.37
C ILE A 51 -5.57 -5.09 -12.58
N ARG A 52 -5.61 -5.70 -13.76
CA ARG A 52 -6.09 -5.03 -14.98
C ARG A 52 -7.60 -4.86 -14.92
N ALA A 53 -8.31 -5.91 -14.53
CA ALA A 53 -9.75 -5.86 -14.34
C ALA A 53 -10.13 -4.87 -13.21
N ALA A 54 -9.44 -4.94 -12.06
CA ALA A 54 -9.69 -4.05 -10.93
C ALA A 54 -9.40 -2.58 -11.26
N LYS A 55 -8.27 -2.29 -11.94
CA LYS A 55 -7.95 -0.92 -12.40
C LYS A 55 -9.04 -0.39 -13.34
N ALA A 56 -9.44 -1.17 -14.34
CA ALA A 56 -10.47 -0.77 -15.30
C ALA A 56 -11.83 -0.52 -14.63
N GLU A 57 -12.23 -1.36 -13.66
CA GLU A 57 -13.46 -1.16 -12.89
C GLU A 57 -13.44 0.17 -12.12
N LEU A 58 -12.33 0.45 -11.42
CA LEU A 58 -12.19 1.68 -10.63
C LEU A 58 -12.10 2.92 -11.51
N GLU A 59 -11.40 2.86 -12.64
CA GLU A 59 -11.39 3.93 -13.65
C GLU A 59 -12.80 4.21 -14.18
N GLY A 60 -13.60 3.17 -14.43
CA GLY A 60 -15.01 3.29 -14.82
C GLY A 60 -15.89 3.96 -13.74
N LYS A 61 -15.48 3.92 -12.48
CA LYS A 61 -16.10 4.62 -11.35
C LYS A 61 -15.52 6.03 -11.11
N GLY A 62 -14.60 6.49 -11.96
CA GLY A 62 -14.00 7.82 -11.89
C GLY A 62 -12.73 7.91 -11.05
N VAL A 63 -12.17 6.79 -10.57
CA VAL A 63 -10.88 6.78 -9.88
C VAL A 63 -9.76 7.07 -10.89
N ARG A 64 -8.81 7.92 -10.49
CA ARG A 64 -7.62 8.22 -11.29
C ARG A 64 -6.40 7.59 -10.66
N PHE A 65 -5.68 6.81 -11.46
CA PHE A 65 -4.41 6.20 -11.06
C PHE A 65 -3.24 7.13 -11.42
N TYR A 66 -2.16 7.04 -10.64
CA TYR A 66 -0.97 7.86 -10.86
C TYR A 66 -0.13 7.41 -12.06
N SER A 67 -0.27 6.15 -12.46
CA SER A 67 0.48 5.55 -13.55
C SER A 67 -0.29 4.39 -14.17
N ASP A 68 0.30 3.80 -15.21
CA ASP A 68 -0.04 2.44 -15.62
C ASP A 68 0.44 1.42 -14.58
N ILE A 69 -0.01 0.17 -14.75
CA ILE A 69 0.36 -0.95 -13.88
C ILE A 69 1.85 -1.21 -14.03
N ASN A 70 2.56 -1.19 -12.91
CA ASN A 70 3.93 -1.64 -12.83
C ASN A 70 3.95 -3.17 -12.84
N VAL A 71 4.74 -3.75 -13.72
CA VAL A 71 4.87 -5.20 -13.89
C VAL A 71 6.32 -5.56 -13.61
N VAL A 72 6.52 -6.48 -12.68
CA VAL A 72 7.83 -7.06 -12.39
C VAL A 72 7.77 -8.52 -12.79
N ASP A 73 8.58 -8.93 -13.77
CA ASP A 73 8.67 -10.33 -14.21
C ASP A 73 10.05 -10.95 -13.96
N ASP A 74 10.94 -10.24 -13.24
CA ASP A 74 12.29 -10.68 -12.91
C ASP A 74 12.66 -10.54 -11.41
N GLY A 75 13.81 -11.10 -11.05
CA GLY A 75 14.34 -11.02 -9.68
C GLY A 75 13.47 -11.71 -8.62
N VAL A 76 13.54 -11.20 -7.40
CA VAL A 76 12.77 -11.72 -6.23
C VAL A 76 11.34 -11.20 -6.17
N LEU A 77 10.96 -10.27 -7.07
CA LEU A 77 9.62 -9.69 -7.16
C LEU A 77 8.84 -10.05 -8.45
N ALA A 78 9.43 -10.69 -9.48
CA ALA A 78 8.72 -11.40 -10.58
C ALA A 78 7.31 -11.98 -10.25
N GLY A 79 6.30 -11.62 -11.03
CA GLY A 79 4.90 -11.89 -10.74
C GLY A 79 4.21 -10.79 -9.94
N TRP A 80 4.96 -9.87 -9.32
CA TRP A 80 4.39 -8.73 -8.59
C TRP A 80 3.94 -7.65 -9.56
N ARG A 81 2.70 -7.21 -9.41
CA ARG A 81 2.12 -6.10 -10.16
C ARG A 81 1.47 -5.13 -9.19
N TRP A 82 1.66 -3.84 -9.42
CA TRP A 82 1.09 -2.82 -8.54
C TRP A 82 0.79 -1.51 -9.25
N VAL A 83 -0.15 -0.75 -8.70
CA VAL A 83 -0.46 0.61 -9.14
C VAL A 83 -1.05 1.42 -7.98
N TYR A 84 -0.68 2.69 -7.88
CA TYR A 84 -1.19 3.61 -6.86
C TYR A 84 -2.28 4.54 -7.38
N PHE A 85 -3.16 4.93 -6.46
CA PHE A 85 -4.17 5.96 -6.60
C PHE A 85 -4.36 6.66 -5.24
N ALA A 86 -5.25 7.65 -5.19
CA ALA A 86 -5.60 8.35 -3.96
C ALA A 86 -7.08 8.17 -3.63
N ASP A 87 -7.39 8.16 -2.34
CA ASP A 87 -8.74 8.43 -1.86
C ASP A 87 -9.07 9.94 -1.93
N PRO A 88 -10.31 10.36 -1.58
CA PRO A 88 -10.68 11.77 -1.58
C PRO A 88 -9.84 12.69 -0.68
N ASP A 89 -9.24 12.15 0.38
CA ASP A 89 -8.36 12.86 1.32
C ASP A 89 -6.88 12.84 0.87
N SER A 90 -6.62 12.33 -0.34
CA SER A 90 -5.29 12.15 -0.93
C SER A 90 -4.42 11.11 -0.20
N TYR A 91 -5.03 10.21 0.58
CA TYR A 91 -4.34 9.07 1.17
C TYR A 91 -3.95 8.07 0.09
N PRO A 92 -2.67 7.65 0.03
CA PRO A 92 -2.21 6.73 -0.98
C PRO A 92 -2.82 5.35 -0.75
N LEU A 93 -3.44 4.82 -1.80
CA LEU A 93 -3.97 3.48 -1.89
C LEU A 93 -3.26 2.72 -3.01
N GLU A 94 -3.06 1.43 -2.83
CA GLU A 94 -2.39 0.55 -3.79
C GLU A 94 -3.33 -0.59 -4.20
N LEU A 95 -3.37 -0.93 -5.49
CA LEU A 95 -3.79 -2.26 -5.93
C LEU A 95 -2.55 -3.10 -6.13
N VAL A 96 -2.61 -4.36 -5.69
CA VAL A 96 -1.49 -5.28 -5.84
C VAL A 96 -1.96 -6.68 -6.23
N GLU A 97 -1.24 -7.30 -7.16
CA GLU A 97 -1.51 -8.66 -7.62
C GLU A 97 -0.21 -9.47 -7.58
N ASN A 98 -0.31 -10.69 -7.06
CA ASN A 98 0.70 -11.72 -7.28
C ASN A 98 0.22 -12.60 -8.43
N ALA A 99 0.68 -12.27 -9.63
CA ALA A 99 0.26 -12.85 -10.90
C ALA A 99 0.54 -14.34 -11.04
N TYR A 100 1.66 -14.77 -10.48
CA TYR A 100 2.11 -16.15 -10.52
C TYR A 100 3.06 -16.40 -9.36
N GLU A 101 2.92 -17.56 -8.74
CA GLU A 101 3.87 -18.01 -7.74
C GLU A 101 5.14 -18.54 -8.41
N ARG A 102 6.27 -18.28 -7.74
CA ARG A 102 7.55 -18.87 -8.12
C ARG A 102 7.74 -20.23 -7.46
N PRO A 103 8.53 -21.13 -8.05
CA PRO A 103 9.09 -22.26 -7.31
C PRO A 103 9.82 -21.75 -6.05
N GLY A 104 9.36 -22.17 -4.87
CA GLY A 104 9.90 -21.73 -3.56
C GLY A 104 9.35 -20.39 -3.03
N GLY A 105 8.56 -19.66 -3.82
CA GLY A 105 7.84 -18.45 -3.41
C GLY A 105 8.73 -17.30 -2.91
N HIS A 106 8.11 -16.33 -2.23
CA HIS A 106 8.84 -15.22 -1.60
C HIS A 106 9.77 -15.69 -0.47
N ALA A 107 9.42 -16.77 0.23
CA ALA A 107 10.22 -17.29 1.34
C ALA A 107 11.64 -17.70 0.90
N ALA A 108 11.78 -18.40 -0.23
CA ALA A 108 13.08 -18.78 -0.76
C ALA A 108 13.91 -17.55 -1.20
N GLY A 109 13.26 -16.54 -1.78
CA GLY A 109 13.89 -15.27 -2.12
C GLY A 109 14.42 -14.52 -0.89
N ILE A 110 13.62 -14.46 0.18
CA ILE A 110 14.01 -13.86 1.46
C ILE A 110 15.20 -14.60 2.07
N ALA A 111 15.15 -15.93 2.12
CA ALA A 111 16.24 -16.75 2.65
C ALA A 111 17.57 -16.47 1.93
N ARG A 112 17.54 -16.49 0.60
CA ARG A 112 18.73 -16.18 -0.23
C ARG A 112 19.24 -14.76 -0.02
N TYR A 113 18.36 -13.77 0.12
CA TYR A 113 18.77 -12.41 0.43
C TYR A 113 19.46 -12.34 1.80
N LEU A 114 18.92 -12.99 2.84
CA LEU A 114 19.52 -12.99 4.17
C LEU A 114 20.91 -13.64 4.19
N GLU A 115 21.16 -14.66 3.37
CA GLU A 115 22.48 -15.28 3.22
C GLU A 115 23.52 -14.36 2.56
N THR A 116 23.07 -13.46 1.67
CA THR A 116 23.95 -12.65 0.81
C THR A 116 23.87 -11.15 1.10
N ARG A 117 23.10 -10.74 2.11
CA ARG A 117 22.81 -9.33 2.40
C ARG A 117 24.10 -8.55 2.70
N PRO A 118 24.37 -7.44 1.98
CA PRO A 118 25.50 -6.59 2.32
C PRO A 118 25.33 -5.98 3.73
N PRO A 119 26.43 -5.68 4.45
CA PRO A 119 26.34 -4.98 5.72
C PRO A 119 25.65 -3.63 5.54
N ALA A 120 24.92 -3.18 6.55
CA ALA A 120 24.34 -1.85 6.52
C ALA A 120 25.46 -0.82 6.31
N PRO A 121 25.24 0.22 5.47
CA PRO A 121 26.20 1.30 5.36
C PRO A 121 26.43 1.93 6.75
N PRO A 122 27.66 2.38 7.05
CA PRO A 122 27.93 3.03 8.33
C PRO A 122 27.00 4.23 8.51
N SER A 123 26.51 4.42 9.74
CA SER A 123 25.77 5.61 10.11
C SER A 123 26.66 6.82 9.86
N GLY A 124 26.26 7.69 8.93
CA GLY A 124 26.92 8.97 8.67
C GLY A 124 26.74 9.97 9.80
#